data_AF-A0A1C4AR95-F1
#
_entry.id   AF-A0A1C4AR95-F1
#
_cell.length_a   1.000
_cell.length_b   1.000
_cell.length_c   1.000
_cell.angle_alpha   90.00
_cell.angle_beta   90.00
_cell.angle_gamma   90.00
#
_symmetry.space_group_name_H-M   'P 1'
#
loop_
_entity.id
_entity.type
_entity.pdbx_description
1 polymer ?
#
loop_
_entity_poly.entity_id
_entity_poly.type
_entity_poly.pdbx_seq_one_letter_code
_entity_poly.pdbx_strand_id
1 'polypeptide(L)'
;MDMTGNDFIEILTNETYKTKTFEAADQATINLDELFTDVEKEAAASEVFSDALVINEEEPIIFRIEASLINLPLRYTNAIRKIVVNDEAKEMSLYMIVEHPLVTKSHLLIKKASSVQSFLDDPTSVEEKITSFFNEQLAQINANKIAAAEEERAAAEQAATTENQ
;
A
#
# COMPACT_ATOMS: atom_id res chain seq x y z
N MET A 1 2.02 -4.05 -19.99
CA MET A 1 1.00 -2.99 -20.18
C MET A 1 1.71 -1.66 -20.26
N ASP A 2 1.57 -0.95 -21.38
CA ASP A 2 2.19 0.36 -21.61
C ASP A 2 1.09 1.42 -21.73
N MET A 3 1.34 2.61 -21.18
CA MET A 3 0.36 3.69 -21.19
C MET A 3 1.04 5.05 -21.27
N THR A 4 0.45 5.99 -21.99
CA THR A 4 0.95 7.37 -22.03
C THR A 4 0.58 8.08 -20.73
N GLY A 5 1.34 9.12 -20.40
CA GLY A 5 1.02 9.94 -19.24
C GLY A 5 -0.36 10.61 -19.33
N ASN A 6 -0.78 10.99 -20.55
CA ASN A 6 -2.07 11.66 -20.76
C ASN A 6 -3.25 10.69 -20.59
N ASP A 7 -3.16 9.46 -21.13
CA ASP A 7 -4.20 8.44 -20.94
C ASP A 7 -4.33 8.07 -19.46
N PHE A 8 -3.20 7.93 -18.76
CA PHE A 8 -3.20 7.66 -17.32
C PHE A 8 -3.87 8.80 -16.54
N ILE A 9 -3.55 10.05 -16.85
CA ILE A 9 -4.18 11.22 -16.21
C ILE A 9 -5.69 11.24 -16.47
N GLU A 10 -6.13 10.88 -17.68
CA GLU A 10 -7.55 10.81 -18.01
C GLU A 10 -8.27 9.77 -17.14
N ILE A 11 -7.70 8.57 -17.00
CA ILE A 11 -8.23 7.51 -16.12
C ILE A 11 -8.34 7.99 -14.68
N LEU A 12 -7.30 8.65 -14.16
CA LEU A 12 -7.30 9.15 -12.78
C LEU A 12 -8.23 10.33 -12.56
N THR A 13 -8.40 11.19 -13.57
CA THR A 13 -9.28 12.37 -13.48
C THR A 13 -10.76 11.96 -13.56
N ASN A 14 -11.05 10.94 -14.36
CA ASN A 14 -12.41 10.41 -14.53
C ASN A 14 -12.75 9.30 -13.52
N GLU A 15 -11.81 8.92 -12.64
CA GLU A 15 -11.95 7.86 -11.64
C GLU A 15 -12.41 6.52 -12.27
N THR A 16 -11.93 6.20 -13.47
CA THR A 16 -12.33 4.97 -14.20
C THR A 16 -11.46 3.76 -13.86
N TYR A 17 -10.46 3.93 -12.99
CA TYR A 17 -9.64 2.83 -12.47
C TYR A 17 -10.45 1.95 -11.52
N LYS A 18 -10.09 0.67 -11.42
CA LYS A 18 -10.75 -0.27 -10.53
C LYS A 18 -10.30 -0.08 -9.09
N THR A 19 -11.22 -0.30 -8.17
CA THR A 19 -10.92 -0.30 -6.74
C THR A 19 -11.68 -1.43 -6.08
N LYS A 20 -10.96 -2.21 -5.29
CA LYS A 20 -11.58 -3.17 -4.40
C LYS A 20 -10.96 -3.09 -3.02
N THR A 21 -11.77 -3.38 -2.01
CA THR A 21 -11.33 -3.41 -0.63
C THR A 21 -11.74 -4.74 -0.01
N PHE A 22 -10.76 -5.40 0.58
CA PHE A 22 -10.89 -6.63 1.33
C PHE A 22 -10.67 -6.30 2.80
N GLU A 23 -11.31 -7.06 3.67
CA GLU A 23 -11.15 -6.92 5.12
C GLU A 23 -10.50 -8.18 5.68
N ALA A 24 -9.54 -7.98 6.57
CA ALA A 24 -8.94 -9.05 7.36
C ALA A 24 -9.17 -8.77 8.85
N ALA A 25 -9.37 -9.85 9.60
CA ALA A 25 -9.30 -9.79 11.05
C ALA A 25 -7.88 -9.45 11.50
N ASP A 26 -7.73 -8.93 12.73
CA ASP A 26 -6.43 -8.82 13.38
C ASP A 26 -5.85 -10.22 13.62
N GLN A 27 -4.77 -10.53 12.90
CA GLN A 27 -4.08 -11.80 12.97
C GLN A 27 -2.60 -11.63 12.62
N ALA A 28 -1.75 -12.54 13.11
CA ALA A 28 -0.31 -12.46 12.93
C ALA A 28 0.17 -12.60 11.46
N THR A 29 -0.65 -13.19 10.59
CA THR A 29 -0.31 -13.44 9.19
C THR A 29 -1.44 -13.00 8.28
N ILE A 30 -1.10 -12.27 7.22
CA ILE A 30 -2.09 -11.71 6.29
C ILE A 30 -2.50 -12.78 5.27
N ASN A 31 -3.80 -12.99 5.10
CA ASN A 31 -4.32 -13.73 3.95
C ASN A 31 -4.51 -12.75 2.77
N LEU A 32 -3.77 -12.98 1.68
CA LEU A 32 -3.78 -12.13 0.49
C LEU A 32 -4.41 -12.82 -0.73
N ASP A 33 -4.92 -14.05 -0.59
CA ASP A 33 -5.36 -14.86 -1.73
C ASP A 33 -6.46 -14.18 -2.56
N GLU A 34 -7.46 -13.61 -1.89
CA GLU A 34 -8.55 -12.88 -2.58
C GLU A 34 -8.08 -11.57 -3.22
N LEU A 35 -7.11 -10.90 -2.58
CA LEU A 35 -6.49 -9.69 -3.11
C LEU A 35 -5.71 -10.03 -4.39
N PHE A 36 -4.85 -11.04 -4.34
CA PHE A 36 -4.06 -11.48 -5.48
C PHE A 36 -4.94 -11.96 -6.64
N THR A 37 -6.01 -12.69 -6.35
CA THR A 37 -6.97 -13.12 -7.39
C THR A 37 -7.55 -11.94 -8.17
N ASP A 38 -7.84 -10.81 -7.51
CA ASP A 38 -8.38 -9.62 -8.18
C ASP A 38 -7.29 -8.83 -8.90
N VAL A 39 -6.11 -8.68 -8.27
CA VAL A 39 -4.92 -8.05 -8.88
C VAL A 39 -4.49 -8.78 -10.17
N GLU A 40 -4.44 -10.12 -10.17
CA GLU A 40 -4.17 -10.92 -11.38
C GLU A 40 -5.19 -10.66 -12.48
N LYS A 41 -6.48 -10.70 -12.11
CA LYS A 41 -7.58 -10.48 -13.05
C LYS A 41 -7.51 -9.08 -13.68
N GLU A 42 -7.25 -8.04 -12.90
CA GLU A 42 -7.22 -6.66 -13.37
C GLU A 42 -5.94 -6.36 -14.15
N ALA A 43 -4.79 -6.89 -13.72
CA ALA A 43 -3.55 -6.84 -14.48
C ALA A 43 -3.71 -7.53 -15.85
N ALA A 44 -4.34 -8.71 -15.90
CA ALA A 44 -4.59 -9.43 -17.14
C ALA A 44 -5.58 -8.70 -18.07
N ALA A 45 -6.51 -7.94 -17.50
CA ALA A 45 -7.42 -7.07 -18.25
C ALA A 45 -6.74 -5.78 -18.75
N SER A 46 -5.47 -5.53 -18.40
CA SER A 46 -4.77 -4.26 -18.67
C SER A 46 -5.54 -3.05 -18.13
N GLU A 47 -6.14 -3.21 -16.95
CA GLU A 47 -6.84 -2.14 -16.25
C GLU A 47 -5.90 -1.44 -15.26
N VAL A 48 -6.15 -0.16 -15.02
CA VAL A 48 -5.54 0.55 -13.89
C VAL A 48 -6.36 0.23 -12.66
N PHE A 49 -5.71 -0.09 -11.54
CA PHE A 49 -6.40 -0.49 -10.33
C PHE A 49 -5.69 -0.06 -9.04
N SER A 50 -6.47 -0.07 -7.95
CA SER A 50 -6.04 0.18 -6.59
C SER A 50 -6.82 -0.72 -5.63
N ASP A 51 -6.22 -1.85 -5.31
CA ASP A 51 -6.82 -2.84 -4.43
C ASP A 51 -6.20 -2.79 -3.05
N ALA A 52 -7.04 -2.83 -2.02
CA ALA A 52 -6.63 -2.69 -0.64
C ALA A 52 -7.09 -3.85 0.23
N LEU A 53 -6.23 -4.27 1.15
CA LEU A 53 -6.60 -5.07 2.31
C LEU A 53 -6.53 -4.18 3.55
N VAL A 54 -7.62 -4.14 4.31
CA VAL A 54 -7.73 -3.40 5.56
C VAL A 54 -7.77 -4.38 6.72
N ILE A 55 -6.83 -4.24 7.66
CA ILE A 55 -6.88 -4.93 8.95
C ILE A 55 -7.65 -4.04 9.92
N ASN A 56 -8.82 -4.52 10.33
CA ASN A 56 -9.72 -3.77 11.20
C ASN A 56 -9.30 -3.88 12.66
N GLU A 57 -8.60 -2.87 13.14
CA GLU A 57 -8.24 -2.67 14.55
C GLU A 57 -8.52 -1.22 14.96
N GLU A 58 -8.12 -0.81 16.18
CA GLU A 58 -8.37 0.57 16.66
C GLU A 58 -7.79 1.64 15.71
N GLU A 59 -6.56 1.42 15.22
CA GLU A 59 -5.95 2.20 14.15
C GLU A 59 -5.71 1.30 12.93
N PRO A 60 -6.51 1.41 11.86
CA PRO A 60 -6.51 0.44 10.78
C PRO A 60 -5.16 0.42 10.04
N ILE A 61 -4.67 -0.80 9.75
CA ILE A 61 -3.54 -0.99 8.83
C ILE A 61 -4.09 -1.21 7.43
N ILE A 62 -3.62 -0.40 6.48
CA ILE A 62 -4.02 -0.50 5.08
C ILE A 62 -2.82 -0.99 4.27
N PHE A 63 -2.96 -2.16 3.65
CA PHE A 63 -2.06 -2.65 2.61
C PHE A 63 -2.73 -2.48 1.26
N ARG A 64 -2.02 -1.93 0.28
CA ARG A 64 -2.60 -1.61 -1.02
C ARG A 64 -1.65 -1.96 -2.15
N ILE A 65 -2.19 -2.50 -3.23
CA ILE A 65 -1.47 -2.78 -4.47
C ILE A 65 -2.10 -1.92 -5.57
N GLU A 66 -1.26 -1.14 -6.26
CA GLU A 66 -1.72 -0.27 -7.34
C GLU A 66 -0.91 -0.48 -8.62
N ALA A 67 -1.59 -0.51 -9.75
CA ALA A 67 -0.97 -0.34 -11.06
C ALA A 67 -0.79 1.16 -11.33
N SER A 68 0.45 1.63 -11.40
CA SER A 68 0.76 3.04 -11.62
C SER A 68 1.97 3.25 -12.53
N LEU A 69 2.04 4.42 -13.18
CA LEU A 69 3.23 4.86 -13.92
C LEU A 69 4.34 5.37 -12.99
N ILE A 70 4.01 5.78 -11.77
CA ILE A 70 4.97 6.37 -10.83
C ILE A 70 4.71 5.94 -9.38
N ASN A 71 5.72 6.17 -8.53
CA ASN A 71 5.70 5.84 -7.10
C ASN A 71 4.86 6.83 -6.27
N LEU A 72 3.58 6.98 -6.59
CA LEU A 72 2.61 7.78 -5.84
C LEU A 72 1.25 7.07 -5.83
N PRO A 73 0.52 7.12 -4.70
CA PRO A 73 -0.84 6.60 -4.60
C PRO A 73 -1.75 7.24 -5.64
N LEU A 74 -2.62 6.46 -6.29
CA LEU A 74 -3.51 6.94 -7.36
C LEU A 74 -4.41 8.09 -6.90
N ARG A 75 -4.79 8.12 -5.61
CA ARG A 75 -5.55 9.22 -4.98
C ARG A 75 -4.85 10.59 -5.03
N TYR A 76 -3.55 10.65 -5.33
CA TYR A 76 -2.80 11.90 -5.47
C TYR A 76 -2.77 12.40 -6.94
N THR A 77 -3.89 12.27 -7.65
CA THR A 77 -4.08 12.66 -9.06
C THR A 77 -3.46 14.01 -9.42
N ASN A 78 -3.66 15.04 -8.59
CA ASN A 78 -3.12 16.38 -8.83
C ASN A 78 -1.59 16.45 -8.81
N ALA A 79 -0.94 15.64 -7.98
CA ALA A 79 0.52 15.55 -7.92
C ALA A 79 1.03 14.71 -9.09
N ILE A 80 0.39 13.56 -9.35
CA ILE A 80 0.71 12.67 -10.47
C ILE A 80 0.66 13.44 -11.79
N ARG A 81 -0.42 14.19 -12.05
CA ARG A 81 -0.60 14.99 -13.27
C ARG A 81 0.56 15.93 -13.55
N LYS A 82 1.15 16.54 -12.52
CA LYS A 82 2.28 17.47 -12.70
C LYS A 82 3.57 16.77 -13.12
N ILE A 83 3.68 15.47 -12.87
CA ILE A 83 4.89 14.68 -13.09
C ILE A 83 4.82 13.97 -14.44
N VAL A 84 3.68 13.37 -14.77
CA VAL A 84 3.57 12.46 -15.92
C VAL A 84 2.89 13.08 -17.14
N VAL A 85 2.37 14.31 -17.07
CA VAL A 85 1.69 14.93 -18.22
C VAL A 85 2.63 15.00 -19.44
N ASN A 86 2.11 14.63 -20.61
CA ASN A 86 2.85 14.53 -21.86
C ASN A 86 4.03 13.53 -21.86
N ASP A 87 4.13 12.65 -20.87
CA ASP A 87 5.05 11.52 -20.96
C ASP A 87 4.63 10.60 -22.12
N GLU A 88 5.64 10.13 -22.87
CA GLU A 88 5.48 9.05 -23.83
C GLU A 88 4.98 7.77 -23.14
N ALA A 89 4.55 6.79 -23.94
CA ALA A 89 4.11 5.49 -23.42
C ALA A 89 5.24 4.85 -22.59
N LYS A 90 4.91 4.49 -21.34
CA LYS A 90 5.82 3.82 -20.41
C LYS A 90 5.16 2.58 -19.83
N GLU A 91 5.98 1.62 -19.47
CA GLU A 91 5.55 0.39 -18.83
C GLU A 91 4.97 0.68 -17.43
N MET A 92 3.77 0.16 -17.16
CA MET A 92 3.16 0.25 -15.85
C MET A 92 3.83 -0.66 -14.82
N SER A 93 3.87 -0.20 -13.57
CA SER A 93 4.43 -0.94 -12.44
C SER A 93 3.40 -1.21 -11.36
N LEU A 94 3.58 -2.34 -10.66
CA LEU A 94 2.85 -2.63 -9.44
C LEU A 94 3.60 -2.01 -8.24
N TYR A 95 2.88 -1.20 -7.48
CA TYR A 95 3.37 -0.58 -6.25
C TYR A 95 2.64 -1.14 -5.04
N MET A 96 3.42 -1.52 -4.04
CA MET A 96 2.96 -1.90 -2.71
C MET A 96 2.95 -0.65 -1.84
N ILE A 97 1.82 -0.36 -1.22
CA ILE A 97 1.60 0.79 -0.36
C ILE A 97 1.18 0.28 1.01
N VAL A 98 1.75 0.85 2.06
CA VAL A 98 1.35 0.61 3.45
C VAL A 98 1.02 1.94 4.11
N GLU A 99 -0.14 2.00 4.75
CA GLU A 99 -0.61 3.17 5.48
C GLU A 99 -0.93 2.78 6.92
N HIS A 100 -0.23 3.42 7.85
CA HIS A 100 -0.44 3.29 9.28
C HIS A 100 0.41 4.35 10.01
N PRO A 101 -0.03 4.96 11.13
CA PRO A 101 0.77 5.95 11.86
C PRO A 101 2.16 5.47 12.28
N LEU A 102 2.29 4.17 12.56
CA LEU A 102 3.52 3.55 13.03
C LEU A 102 4.42 2.94 11.93
N VAL A 103 4.10 3.12 10.64
CA VAL A 103 4.95 2.58 9.56
C VAL A 103 6.16 3.49 9.28
N THR A 104 5.92 4.80 9.17
CA THR A 104 6.92 5.84 8.91
C THR A 104 6.41 7.18 9.47
N LYS A 105 7.28 8.20 9.53
CA LYS A 105 6.87 9.57 9.96
C LYS A 105 5.80 10.21 9.06
N SER A 106 5.70 9.80 7.81
CA SER A 106 4.66 10.27 6.89
C SER A 106 3.41 9.40 6.91
N HIS A 107 3.37 8.38 7.77
CA HIS A 107 2.30 7.38 7.89
C HIS A 107 2.06 6.59 6.59
N LEU A 108 3.05 6.59 5.69
CA LEU A 108 2.96 6.07 4.33
C LEU A 108 4.31 5.48 3.93
N LEU A 109 4.30 4.25 3.43
CA LEU A 109 5.45 3.60 2.82
C LEU A 109 5.04 3.05 1.46
N ILE A 110 5.88 3.26 0.44
CA ILE A 110 5.62 2.77 -0.91
C ILE A 110 6.87 2.08 -1.45
N LYS A 111 6.69 0.91 -2.06
CA LYS A 111 7.73 0.17 -2.76
C LYS A 111 7.22 -0.41 -4.08
N LYS A 112 8.08 -0.44 -5.10
CA LYS A 112 7.78 -1.14 -6.36
C LYS A 112 7.92 -2.66 -6.16
N ALA A 113 6.88 -3.41 -6.49
CA ALA A 113 6.91 -4.88 -6.54
C ALA A 113 7.61 -5.33 -7.84
N SER A 114 7.05 -4.98 -8.98
CA SER A 114 7.49 -5.40 -10.32
C SER A 114 6.93 -4.45 -11.39
N SER A 115 7.19 -4.71 -12.67
CA SER A 115 6.29 -4.23 -13.71
C SER A 115 5.03 -5.08 -13.77
N VAL A 116 3.95 -4.54 -14.36
CA VAL A 116 2.72 -5.33 -14.59
C VAL A 116 3.02 -6.52 -15.50
N GLN A 117 3.90 -6.36 -16.50
CA GLN A 117 4.27 -7.46 -17.37
C GLN A 117 5.04 -8.55 -16.63
N SER A 118 6.04 -8.19 -15.83
CA SER A 118 6.78 -9.18 -15.02
C SER A 118 5.90 -9.90 -14.01
N PHE A 119 4.85 -9.24 -13.51
CA PHE A 119 3.86 -9.90 -12.66
C PHE A 119 3.04 -10.93 -13.43
N LEU A 120 2.58 -10.62 -14.64
CA LEU A 120 1.84 -11.57 -15.48
C LEU A 120 2.71 -12.75 -15.95
N ASP A 121 4.02 -12.53 -16.15
CA ASP A 121 4.95 -13.56 -16.60
C ASP A 121 5.32 -14.55 -15.47
N ASP A 122 5.39 -14.09 -14.22
CA ASP A 122 5.70 -14.89 -13.03
C ASP A 122 4.93 -14.38 -11.80
N PRO A 123 3.61 -14.63 -11.71
CA PRO A 123 2.78 -14.14 -10.61
C PRO A 123 3.28 -14.65 -9.26
N THR A 124 3.58 -15.95 -9.15
CA THR A 124 4.02 -16.59 -7.90
C THR A 124 5.21 -15.87 -7.26
N SER A 125 6.27 -15.59 -8.00
CA SER A 125 7.46 -14.91 -7.46
C SER A 125 7.18 -13.49 -6.98
N VAL A 126 6.32 -12.76 -7.71
CA VAL A 126 5.96 -11.39 -7.34
C VAL A 126 4.99 -11.38 -6.15
N GLU A 127 4.03 -12.30 -6.08
CA GLU A 127 3.13 -12.47 -4.94
C GLU A 127 3.87 -12.85 -3.67
N GLU A 128 4.85 -13.75 -3.75
CA GLU A 128 5.73 -14.10 -2.62
C GLU A 128 6.48 -12.86 -2.11
N LYS A 129 7.01 -12.04 -3.04
CA LYS A 129 7.68 -10.79 -2.69
C LYS A 129 6.73 -9.80 -2.01
N ILE A 130 5.51 -9.65 -2.52
CA ILE A 130 4.50 -8.75 -1.92
C ILE A 130 4.11 -9.25 -0.53
N THR A 131 3.88 -10.57 -0.40
CA THR A 131 3.53 -11.23 0.87
C THR A 131 4.63 -11.03 1.90
N SER A 132 5.90 -11.26 1.55
CA SER A 132 7.04 -11.03 2.45
C SER A 132 7.07 -9.59 2.92
N PHE A 133 6.93 -8.64 1.99
CA PHE A 133 6.96 -7.22 2.32
C PHE A 133 5.82 -6.82 3.27
N PHE A 134 4.57 -7.21 2.98
CA PHE A 134 3.44 -6.85 3.85
C PHE A 134 3.52 -7.52 5.23
N ASN A 135 3.95 -8.78 5.31
CA ASN A 135 4.18 -9.45 6.60
C ASN A 135 5.29 -8.78 7.41
N GLU A 136 6.40 -8.36 6.78
CA GLU A 136 7.45 -7.58 7.43
C GLU A 136 6.91 -6.26 7.99
N GLN A 137 6.09 -5.55 7.22
CA GLN A 137 5.51 -4.28 7.66
C GLN A 137 4.50 -4.46 8.79
N LEU A 138 3.66 -5.50 8.74
CA LEU A 138 2.76 -5.86 9.84
C LEU A 138 3.54 -6.14 11.12
N ALA A 139 4.60 -6.96 11.03
CA ALA A 139 5.45 -7.27 12.18
C ALA A 139 6.12 -6.01 12.76
N GLN A 140 6.60 -5.11 11.89
CA GLN A 140 7.19 -3.84 12.31
C GLN A 140 6.17 -2.92 12.99
N ILE A 141 4.96 -2.80 12.44
CA ILE A 141 3.88 -2.02 13.04
C ILE A 141 3.54 -2.57 14.43
N ASN A 142 3.39 -3.89 14.57
CA ASN A 142 3.07 -4.52 15.84
C ASN A 142 4.20 -4.35 16.87
N ALA A 143 5.46 -4.45 16.46
CA ALA A 143 6.59 -4.14 17.34
C ALA A 143 6.59 -2.68 17.80
N ASN A 144 6.27 -1.74 16.91
CA ASN A 144 6.18 -0.31 17.24
C ASN A 144 5.00 -0.01 18.19
N LYS A 145 3.87 -0.72 18.08
CA LYS A 145 2.75 -0.59 19.04
C LYS A 145 3.18 -0.96 20.45
N ILE A 146 3.91 -2.07 20.59
CA ILE A 146 4.43 -2.52 21.89
C ILE A 146 5.39 -1.47 22.47
N ALA A 147 6.32 -0.98 21.66
CA ALA A 147 7.26 0.05 22.09
C ALA A 147 6.55 1.35 22.52
N ALA A 148 5.56 1.81 21.76
CA ALA A 148 4.78 3.01 22.09
C ALA A 148 4.02 2.85 23.42
N ALA A 149 3.41 1.69 23.67
CA ALA A 149 2.73 1.41 24.92
C ALA A 149 3.68 1.36 26.13
N GLU A 150 4.91 0.85 25.94
CA GLU A 150 5.94 0.84 26.98
C GLU A 150 6.46 2.26 27.29
N GLU A 151 6.67 3.09 26.27
CA GLU A 151 7.06 4.49 26.42
C GLU A 151 5.99 5.31 27.16
N GLU A 152 4.71 5.12 26.80
CA GLU A 152 3.59 5.79 27.46
C GLU A 152 3.49 5.39 28.93
N ARG A 153 3.63 4.10 29.25
CA ARG A 153 3.63 3.62 30.64
C ARG A 153 4.80 4.21 31.43
N ALA A 154 6.00 4.24 30.86
CA ALA A 154 7.18 4.81 31.50
C ALA A 154 7.03 6.32 31.74
N ALA A 155 6.44 7.06 30.79
CA ALA A 155 6.15 8.49 30.94
C ALA A 155 5.12 8.76 32.05
N ALA A 156 4.06 7.94 32.12
CA ALA A 156 3.04 8.04 33.16
C ALA A 156 3.61 7.80 34.57
N GLU A 157 4.50 6.81 34.72
CA GLU A 157 5.19 6.51 35.99
C GLU A 157 6.11 7.67 36.44
N GLN A 158 6.82 8.31 35.51
CA GLN A 158 7.66 9.48 35.78
C GLN A 158 6.85 10.74 36.15
N ALA A 159 5.72 10.96 35.49
CA ALA A 159 4.81 12.06 35.81
C ALA A 159 4.23 11.92 37.23
N ALA A 160 3.79 10.71 37.62
CA ALA A 160 3.22 10.44 38.93
C ALA A 160 4.23 10.56 40.09
N THR A 161 5.52 10.38 39.82
CA THR A 161 6.60 10.59 40.82
C THR A 161 7.02 12.05 40.96
N THR A 162 6.78 12.87 39.94
CA THR A 162 7.14 14.30 39.94
C THR A 162 6.07 15.17 40.63
N GLU A 163 4.79 14.76 40.61
CA GLU A 163 3.70 15.48 41.31
C GLU A 163 3.63 15.23 42.83
N ASN A 164 4.38 14.25 43.36
CA ASN A 164 4.44 13.93 44.78
C ASN A 164 5.71 14.45 45.49
N GLN A 165 6.44 15.38 44.88
CA GLN A 165 7.57 16.12 45.49
C GLN A 165 7.29 17.62 45.54
#